data_AF-A0AAN9BHY2-F1
#
_entry.id   AF-A0AAN9BHY2-F1
#
_cell.length_a   1.000
_cell.length_b   1.000
_cell.length_c   1.000
_cell.angle_alpha   90.00
_cell.angle_beta   90.00
_cell.angle_gamma   90.00
#
_symmetry.space_group_name_H-M   'P 1'
#
loop_
_entity.id
_entity.type
_entity.pdbx_description
1 polymer ?
#
loop_
_entity_poly.entity_id
_entity_poly.type
_entity_poly.pdbx_seq_one_letter_code
_entity_poly.pdbx_strand_id
1 'polypeptide(L)'
;MRLVISFAVIALVIAFSEAARPRFSSLKNVYPTYSRYPGDGQKLKRDMGLPSWLFANGTPNTCAIRMSKAFHDAGLGINRSRVTRCGTSSARVSGKGRQYIIRVNFFKCYLAAIWGGRPNVSGIRSKSTIRDQKGLLIFTGCSGFGQHIDLWDGSSCSMGCEYFNRCSTIEMYTLQ
;
A
#
# COMPACT_ATOMS: atom_id res chain seq x y z
N MET A 1 53.19 26.40 24.55
CA MET A 1 51.77 26.05 24.76
C MET A 1 51.26 25.42 23.47
N ARG A 2 51.05 24.09 23.44
CA ARG A 2 50.74 23.34 22.22
C ARG A 2 49.24 23.46 21.91
N LEU A 3 48.95 23.88 20.67
CA LEU A 3 47.61 24.04 20.10
C LEU A 3 46.93 22.67 19.96
N VAL A 4 45.81 22.45 20.66
CA VAL A 4 44.98 21.25 20.50
C VAL A 4 43.99 21.52 19.37
N ILE A 5 44.16 20.85 18.23
CA ILE A 5 43.19 20.88 17.14
C ILE A 5 42.10 19.85 17.49
N SER A 6 40.93 20.35 17.89
CA SER A 6 39.75 19.53 18.17
C SER A 6 39.06 19.17 16.86
N PHE A 7 39.11 17.89 16.47
CA PHE A 7 38.35 17.38 15.32
C PHE A 7 36.90 17.14 15.75
N ALA A 8 36.01 18.07 15.42
CA ALA A 8 34.58 17.83 15.50
C ALA A 8 34.16 16.87 14.38
N VAL A 9 33.83 15.63 14.74
CA VAL A 9 33.19 14.67 13.84
C VAL A 9 31.77 15.17 13.56
N ILE A 10 31.57 15.81 12.41
CA ILE A 10 30.23 16.18 11.93
C ILE A 10 29.54 14.88 11.51
N ALA A 11 28.69 14.35 12.37
CA ALA A 11 27.72 13.33 11.98
C ALA A 11 26.72 13.98 11.00
N LEU A 12 26.88 13.70 9.71
CA LEU A 12 25.90 14.05 8.68
C LEU A 12 24.63 13.24 8.94
N VAL A 13 23.69 13.83 9.69
CA VAL A 13 22.33 13.30 9.81
C VAL A 13 21.66 13.50 8.45
N ILE A 14 21.71 12.48 7.59
CA ILE A 14 20.92 12.45 6.36
C ILE A 14 19.46 12.27 6.79
N ALA A 15 18.77 13.39 7.02
CA ALA A 15 17.32 13.40 7.11
C ALA A 15 16.77 13.01 5.73
N PHE A 16 16.36 11.76 5.58
CA PHE A 16 15.60 11.34 4.41
C PHE A 16 14.29 12.14 4.40
N SER A 17 14.11 13.04 3.45
CA SER A 17 12.80 13.68 3.25
C SER A 17 11.76 12.57 3.03
N GLU A 18 10.71 12.59 3.85
CA GLU A 18 9.56 11.72 3.65
C GLU A 18 8.94 12.06 2.30
N ALA A 19 8.63 11.04 1.49
CA ALA A 19 7.98 11.31 0.23
C ALA A 19 6.59 11.90 0.54
N ALA A 20 6.29 13.07 -0.03
CA ALA A 20 4.95 13.63 0.05
C ALA A 20 3.93 12.60 -0.44
N ARG A 21 2.82 12.46 0.30
CA ARG A 21 1.76 11.53 -0.08
C ARG A 21 1.11 12.00 -1.38
N PRO A 22 0.73 11.08 -2.28
CA PRO A 22 0.14 11.45 -3.56
C PRO A 22 -1.23 12.11 -3.36
N ARG A 23 -1.71 12.78 -4.42
CA ARG A 23 -3.12 13.15 -4.52
C ARG A 23 -3.98 11.89 -4.55
N PHE A 24 -5.10 11.90 -3.84
CA PHE A 24 -6.07 10.81 -3.87
C PHE A 24 -6.52 10.49 -5.29
N SER A 25 -6.78 11.53 -6.09
CA SER A 25 -7.21 11.40 -7.50
C SER A 25 -6.18 10.67 -8.35
N SER A 26 -4.89 10.84 -8.10
CA SER A 26 -3.83 10.14 -8.84
C SER A 26 -3.94 8.63 -8.69
N LEU A 27 -4.30 8.12 -7.51
CA LEU A 27 -4.53 6.70 -7.29
C LEU A 27 -5.93 6.27 -7.73
N LYS A 28 -6.97 7.05 -7.40
CA LYS A 28 -8.37 6.71 -7.68
C LYS A 28 -8.65 6.56 -9.17
N ASN A 29 -8.13 7.45 -10.01
CA ASN A 29 -8.40 7.45 -11.46
C ASN A 29 -7.81 6.23 -12.18
N VAL A 30 -6.79 5.62 -11.61
CA VAL A 30 -6.11 4.44 -12.19
C VAL A 30 -6.38 3.15 -11.40
N TYR A 31 -7.20 3.22 -10.34
CA TYR A 31 -7.42 2.09 -9.46
C TYR A 31 -8.12 0.94 -10.20
N PRO A 32 -7.55 -0.29 -10.23
CA PRO A 32 -8.14 -1.38 -10.99
C PRO A 32 -9.39 -1.93 -10.28
N THR A 33 -10.58 -1.51 -10.72
CA THR A 33 -11.89 -1.92 -10.16
C THR A 33 -12.32 -3.32 -10.60
N TYR A 34 -13.37 -3.88 -9.97
CA TYR A 34 -14.00 -5.13 -10.43
C TYR A 34 -14.71 -4.99 -11.78
N SER A 35 -15.22 -3.80 -12.14
CA SER A 35 -15.82 -3.58 -13.46
C SER A 35 -14.81 -3.75 -14.61
N ARG A 36 -13.57 -3.29 -14.41
CA ARG A 36 -12.49 -3.43 -15.40
C ARG A 36 -11.77 -4.77 -15.31
N TYR A 37 -11.63 -5.30 -14.10
CA TYR A 37 -10.91 -6.53 -13.81
C TYR A 37 -11.76 -7.42 -12.90
N PRO A 38 -12.75 -8.14 -13.47
CA PRO A 38 -13.67 -8.96 -12.70
C PRO A 38 -13.03 -10.24 -12.16
N GLY A 39 -13.76 -10.93 -11.29
CA GLY A 39 -13.39 -12.24 -10.75
C GLY A 39 -12.11 -12.23 -9.92
N ASP A 40 -11.32 -13.28 -10.08
CA ASP A 40 -10.07 -13.54 -9.36
C ASP A 40 -8.87 -12.68 -9.81
N GLY A 41 -9.11 -11.69 -10.68
CA GLY A 41 -8.09 -10.82 -11.23
C GLY A 41 -7.11 -11.51 -12.17
N GLN A 42 -7.45 -12.65 -12.77
CA GLN A 42 -6.61 -13.30 -13.78
C GLN A 42 -6.19 -12.36 -14.92
N LYS A 43 -7.14 -11.58 -15.47
CA LYS A 43 -6.81 -10.58 -16.49
C LYS A 43 -5.83 -9.53 -15.97
N LEU A 44 -6.01 -9.08 -14.72
CA LEU A 44 -5.10 -8.13 -14.07
C LEU A 44 -3.68 -8.70 -13.98
N LYS A 45 -3.55 -9.94 -13.50
CA LYS A 45 -2.27 -10.66 -13.37
C LYS A 45 -1.59 -10.85 -14.73
N ARG A 46 -2.34 -11.19 -15.80
CA ARG A 46 -1.85 -11.28 -17.19
C ARG A 46 -1.34 -9.95 -17.71
N ASP A 47 -2.14 -8.90 -17.61
CA ASP A 47 -1.80 -7.57 -18.11
C ASP A 47 -0.49 -7.05 -17.48
N MET A 48 -0.26 -7.36 -16.20
CA MET A 48 0.94 -7.01 -15.44
C MET A 48 2.15 -7.93 -15.70
N GLY A 49 1.95 -9.06 -16.40
CA GLY A 49 2.96 -10.09 -16.62
C GLY A 49 3.46 -10.72 -15.32
N LEU A 50 2.55 -11.02 -14.39
CA LEU A 50 2.89 -11.66 -13.13
C LEU A 50 3.19 -13.16 -13.33
N PRO A 51 3.98 -13.79 -12.43
CA PRO A 51 4.30 -15.22 -12.52
C PRO A 51 3.05 -16.13 -12.49
N SER A 52 3.06 -17.21 -13.27
CA SER A 52 1.94 -18.13 -13.45
C SER A 52 1.46 -18.81 -12.16
N TRP A 53 2.32 -18.99 -11.17
CA TRP A 53 1.91 -19.56 -9.87
C TRP A 53 0.87 -18.69 -9.13
N LEU A 54 0.75 -17.40 -9.47
CA LEU A 54 -0.32 -16.53 -8.94
C LEU A 54 -1.70 -16.76 -9.58
N PHE A 55 -1.78 -17.65 -10.57
CA PHE A 55 -2.95 -17.86 -11.41
C PHE A 55 -3.69 -19.15 -11.04
N ALA A 56 -3.16 -19.94 -10.11
CA ALA A 56 -3.82 -21.15 -9.66
C ALA A 56 -5.22 -20.84 -9.10
N ASN A 57 -6.16 -21.77 -9.23
CA ASN A 57 -7.50 -21.61 -8.66
C ASN A 57 -7.40 -21.48 -7.12
N GLY A 58 -8.10 -20.49 -6.54
CA GLY A 58 -8.02 -20.16 -5.11
C GLY A 58 -6.92 -19.15 -4.72
N THR A 59 -6.20 -18.56 -5.68
CA THR A 59 -5.04 -17.68 -5.42
C THR A 59 -5.43 -16.20 -5.26
N PRO A 60 -4.74 -15.47 -4.37
CA PRO A 60 -5.24 -14.86 -3.14
C PRO A 60 -6.02 -13.55 -3.38
N ASN A 61 -6.47 -12.95 -2.28
CA ASN A 61 -6.95 -11.57 -2.21
C ASN A 61 -6.14 -10.60 -3.11
N THR A 62 -6.75 -10.13 -4.21
CA THR A 62 -6.06 -9.28 -5.21
C THR A 62 -5.90 -7.83 -4.79
N CYS A 63 -6.38 -7.43 -3.61
CA CYS A 63 -6.36 -6.03 -3.16
C CYS A 63 -4.95 -5.42 -3.17
N ALA A 64 -3.92 -6.13 -2.68
CA ALA A 64 -2.55 -5.65 -2.69
C ALA A 64 -1.96 -5.57 -4.12
N ILE A 65 -2.36 -6.48 -5.00
CA ILE A 65 -1.96 -6.48 -6.42
C ILE A 65 -2.58 -5.26 -7.12
N ARG A 66 -3.87 -4.99 -6.89
CA ARG A 66 -4.59 -3.84 -7.43
C ARG A 66 -3.99 -2.53 -6.95
N MET A 67 -3.71 -2.42 -5.66
CA MET A 67 -3.02 -1.26 -5.11
C MET A 67 -1.61 -1.11 -5.70
N SER A 68 -0.86 -2.20 -5.87
CA SER A 68 0.45 -2.15 -6.51
C SER A 68 0.37 -1.62 -7.93
N LYS A 69 -0.60 -2.08 -8.72
CA LYS A 69 -0.84 -1.56 -10.07
C LYS A 69 -1.19 -0.08 -10.04
N ALA A 70 -2.07 0.35 -9.13
CA ALA A 70 -2.43 1.75 -8.98
C ALA A 70 -1.21 2.64 -8.67
N PHE A 71 -0.30 2.18 -7.81
CA PHE A 71 0.95 2.88 -7.52
C PHE A 71 1.83 3.08 -8.75
N HIS A 72 1.99 2.02 -9.58
CA HIS A 72 2.75 2.14 -10.82
C HIS A 72 2.08 3.03 -11.85
N ASP A 73 0.77 2.88 -12.04
CA ASP A 73 0.02 3.64 -13.04
C ASP A 73 -0.15 5.11 -12.64
N ALA A 74 -0.07 5.44 -11.34
CA ALA A 74 -0.03 6.79 -10.81
C ALA A 74 1.38 7.42 -10.82
N GLY A 75 2.40 6.72 -11.35
CA GLY A 75 3.78 7.21 -11.43
C GLY A 75 4.58 7.16 -10.12
N LEU A 76 4.05 6.54 -9.07
CA LEU A 76 4.72 6.43 -7.76
C LEU A 76 5.77 5.31 -7.75
N GLY A 77 5.50 4.25 -8.52
CA GLY A 77 6.32 3.05 -8.53
C GLY A 77 6.36 2.31 -7.20
N ILE A 78 7.15 1.23 -7.16
CA ILE A 78 7.40 0.46 -5.93
C ILE A 78 8.90 0.21 -5.82
N ASN A 79 9.52 0.79 -4.79
CA ASN A 79 10.95 0.64 -4.55
C ASN A 79 11.26 -0.73 -3.93
N ARG A 80 11.98 -1.58 -4.68
CA ARG A 80 12.36 -2.93 -4.25
C ARG A 80 13.08 -2.95 -2.90
N SER A 81 14.03 -2.04 -2.69
CA SER A 81 14.84 -2.00 -1.48
C SER A 81 14.00 -1.69 -0.24
N ARG A 82 13.00 -0.80 -0.35
CA ARG A 82 12.07 -0.51 0.76
C ARG A 82 11.14 -1.68 1.05
N VAL A 83 10.66 -2.40 0.03
CA VAL A 83 9.86 -3.62 0.25
C VAL A 83 10.68 -4.72 0.93
N THR A 84 11.94 -4.92 0.54
CA THR A 84 12.81 -5.94 1.14
C THR A 84 13.05 -5.68 2.64
N ARG A 85 13.05 -4.41 3.10
CA ARG A 85 13.13 -4.10 4.54
C ARG A 85 11.91 -4.60 5.34
N CYS A 86 10.79 -4.85 4.67
CA CYS A 86 9.58 -5.38 5.28
C CYS A 86 9.56 -6.90 5.38
N GLY A 87 10.55 -7.60 4.82
CA GLY A 87 10.71 -9.05 4.93
C GLY A 87 11.02 -9.75 3.60
N THR A 88 10.63 -11.03 3.51
CA THR A 88 11.11 -11.97 2.49
C THR A 88 10.58 -11.74 1.07
N SER A 89 11.22 -12.40 0.10
CA SER A 89 10.85 -12.35 -1.34
C SER A 89 9.44 -12.82 -1.64
N SER A 90 8.81 -13.65 -0.81
CA SER A 90 7.47 -14.22 -1.05
C SER A 90 6.31 -13.22 -0.92
N ALA A 91 6.61 -11.98 -0.54
CA ALA A 91 5.65 -10.90 -0.44
C ALA A 91 5.59 -9.97 -1.66
N ARG A 92 6.49 -10.19 -2.63
CA ARG A 92 6.52 -9.42 -3.87
C ARG A 92 6.84 -10.30 -5.07
N VAL A 93 6.45 -9.82 -6.23
CA VAL A 93 6.79 -10.44 -7.51
C VAL A 93 7.26 -9.40 -8.49
N SER A 94 8.03 -9.83 -9.50
CA SER A 94 8.34 -9.02 -10.66
C SER A 94 7.34 -9.32 -11.78
N GLY A 95 6.97 -8.31 -12.56
CA GLY A 95 6.22 -8.48 -13.81
C GLY A 95 6.49 -7.31 -14.75
N LYS A 96 6.82 -7.60 -16.02
CA LYS A 96 7.18 -6.59 -17.03
C LYS A 96 8.16 -5.51 -16.52
N GLY A 97 9.22 -5.93 -15.82
CA GLY A 97 10.24 -5.04 -15.27
C GLY A 97 9.84 -4.24 -14.01
N ARG A 98 8.59 -4.38 -13.51
CA ARG A 98 8.09 -3.68 -12.31
C ARG A 98 7.97 -4.63 -11.11
N GLN A 99 8.06 -4.09 -9.90
CA GLN A 99 7.86 -4.83 -8.64
C GLN A 99 6.43 -4.66 -8.13
N TYR A 100 5.77 -5.73 -7.71
CA TYR A 100 4.42 -5.68 -7.15
C TYR A 100 4.38 -6.34 -5.79
N ILE A 101 3.78 -5.67 -4.81
CA ILE A 101 3.54 -6.22 -3.48
C ILE A 101 2.24 -7.02 -3.54
N ILE A 102 2.27 -8.27 -3.11
CA ILE A 102 1.15 -9.20 -3.26
C ILE A 102 0.49 -9.57 -1.92
N ARG A 103 0.95 -8.98 -0.81
CA ARG A 103 0.42 -9.20 0.54
C ARG A 103 0.15 -7.87 1.25
N VAL A 104 -1.00 -7.76 1.93
CA VAL A 104 -1.47 -6.51 2.55
C VAL A 104 -0.57 -6.05 3.69
N ASN A 105 -0.15 -6.94 4.59
CA ASN A 105 0.78 -6.61 5.68
C ASN A 105 2.12 -6.03 5.17
N PHE A 106 2.63 -6.54 4.04
CA PHE A 106 3.83 -5.97 3.42
C PHE A 106 3.57 -4.62 2.78
N PHE A 107 2.38 -4.43 2.19
CA PHE A 107 1.99 -3.12 1.67
C PHE A 107 1.90 -2.09 2.80
N LYS A 108 1.30 -2.46 3.93
CA LYS A 108 1.25 -1.65 5.16
C LYS A 108 2.66 -1.24 5.62
N CYS A 109 3.58 -2.19 5.73
CA CYS A 109 4.97 -1.88 6.08
C CYS A 109 5.64 -0.97 5.05
N TYR A 110 5.40 -1.21 3.76
CA TYR A 110 5.94 -0.37 2.68
C TYR A 110 5.47 1.08 2.80
N LEU A 111 4.17 1.31 3.09
CA LEU A 111 3.62 2.66 3.28
C LEU A 111 4.28 3.38 4.46
N ALA A 112 4.42 2.71 5.60
CA ALA A 112 5.16 3.24 6.74
C ALA A 112 6.61 3.59 6.36
N ALA A 113 7.25 2.77 5.53
CA ALA A 113 8.61 3.01 5.07
C ALA A 113 8.74 4.16 4.07
N ILE A 114 7.74 4.47 3.24
CA ILE A 114 7.83 5.57 2.25
C ILE A 114 7.27 6.91 2.74
N TRP A 115 6.31 6.87 3.66
CA TRP A 115 5.64 8.07 4.18
C TRP A 115 6.01 8.36 5.64
N GLY A 116 7.07 7.72 6.15
CA GLY A 116 7.78 8.05 7.38
C GLY A 116 6.99 7.98 8.69
N GLY A 117 5.72 7.59 8.64
CA GLY A 117 4.81 7.80 9.75
C GLY A 117 3.79 6.69 9.97
N ARG A 118 3.13 6.81 11.11
CA ARG A 118 1.92 6.09 11.45
C ARG A 118 0.78 6.53 10.51
N PRO A 119 -0.23 5.68 10.30
CA PRO A 119 -1.47 6.11 9.67
C PRO A 119 -2.09 7.27 10.48
N ASN A 120 -2.82 8.17 9.82
CA ASN A 120 -3.51 9.30 10.48
C ASN A 120 -4.64 8.82 11.37
N VAL A 121 -5.27 7.71 10.96
CA VAL A 121 -6.36 7.07 11.70
C VAL A 121 -5.97 5.63 11.94
N SER A 122 -6.11 5.17 13.17
CA SER A 122 -5.95 3.76 13.54
C SER A 122 -6.93 3.43 14.66
N GLY A 123 -7.65 2.32 14.56
CA GLY A 123 -8.58 1.89 15.60
C GLY A 123 -9.79 1.14 15.07
N ILE A 124 -10.90 1.23 15.81
CA ILE A 124 -12.15 0.53 15.49
C ILE A 124 -12.69 1.00 14.13
N ARG A 125 -13.22 0.04 13.38
CA ARG A 125 -13.89 0.31 12.09
C ARG A 125 -15.08 1.25 12.29
N SER A 126 -14.95 2.48 11.81
CA SER A 126 -16.08 3.40 11.73
C SER A 126 -15.97 4.27 10.49
N LYS A 127 -17.04 4.31 9.70
CA LYS A 127 -17.12 5.23 8.55
C LYS A 127 -17.23 6.68 9.03
N SER A 128 -17.86 6.92 10.18
CA SER A 128 -18.09 8.27 10.68
C SER A 128 -16.80 8.97 11.11
N THR A 129 -15.81 8.21 11.59
CA THR A 129 -14.52 8.77 12.05
C THR A 129 -13.61 9.20 10.90
N ILE A 130 -13.84 8.69 9.69
CA ILE A 130 -13.06 9.01 8.49
C ILE A 130 -13.91 9.69 7.40
N ARG A 131 -15.12 10.12 7.75
CA ARG A 131 -15.99 10.84 6.81
C ARG A 131 -15.26 12.09 6.29
N ASP A 132 -15.46 12.39 5.01
CA ASP A 132 -14.89 13.54 4.30
C ASP A 132 -13.35 13.50 4.13
N GLN A 133 -12.67 12.55 4.75
CA GLN A 133 -11.24 12.30 4.54
C GLN A 133 -11.05 11.39 3.34
N LYS A 134 -10.03 11.67 2.52
CA LYS A 134 -9.66 10.83 1.37
C LYS A 134 -8.35 10.12 1.64
N GLY A 135 -8.28 8.84 1.31
CA GLY A 135 -7.07 8.09 1.63
C GLY A 135 -7.00 6.66 1.17
N LEU A 136 -5.88 6.04 1.53
CA LEU A 136 -5.66 4.62 1.45
C LEU A 136 -6.04 3.98 2.77
N LEU A 137 -6.94 3.00 2.72
CA LEU A 137 -7.53 2.33 3.87
C LEU A 137 -7.06 0.87 3.93
N ILE A 138 -6.58 0.45 5.10
CA ILE A 138 -6.18 -0.93 5.39
C ILE A 138 -7.10 -1.48 6.47
N PHE A 139 -7.79 -2.57 6.17
CA PHE A 139 -8.59 -3.32 7.12
C PHE A 139 -7.80 -4.51 7.67
N THR A 140 -7.94 -4.78 8.97
CA THR A 140 -7.30 -5.94 9.65
C THR A 140 -8.31 -6.67 10.53
N GLY A 141 -8.07 -7.96 10.78
CA GLY A 141 -8.98 -8.82 11.55
C GLY A 141 -10.20 -9.27 10.74
N CYS A 142 -10.03 -9.43 9.42
CA CYS A 142 -11.11 -9.78 8.53
C CYS A 142 -11.43 -11.29 8.57
N SER A 143 -12.69 -11.63 8.82
CA SER A 143 -13.15 -13.03 8.78
C SER A 143 -12.97 -13.62 7.37
N GLY A 144 -12.17 -14.69 7.26
CA GLY A 144 -11.92 -15.48 6.04
C GLY A 144 -10.71 -15.09 5.20
N PHE A 145 -10.15 -13.88 5.34
CA PHE A 145 -9.01 -13.42 4.50
C PHE A 145 -8.01 -12.52 5.23
N GLY A 146 -8.21 -12.27 6.53
CA GLY A 146 -7.26 -11.61 7.43
C GLY A 146 -7.17 -10.09 7.29
N GLN A 147 -6.93 -9.59 6.08
CA GLN A 147 -6.70 -8.17 5.81
C GLN A 147 -7.17 -7.75 4.41
N HIS A 148 -7.51 -6.46 4.24
CA HIS A 148 -7.86 -5.86 2.95
C HIS A 148 -7.24 -4.46 2.81
N ILE A 149 -7.00 -4.00 1.59
CA ILE A 149 -6.50 -2.65 1.29
C ILE A 149 -7.30 -2.05 0.14
N ASP A 150 -7.81 -0.83 0.32
CA ASP A 150 -8.63 -0.13 -0.66
C ASP A 150 -8.37 1.40 -0.61
N LEU A 151 -9.02 2.13 -1.50
CA LEU A 151 -9.12 3.59 -1.47
C LEU A 151 -10.48 4.03 -0.92
N TRP A 152 -10.47 5.03 -0.06
CA TRP A 152 -11.64 5.67 0.55
C TRP A 152 -11.76 7.12 0.09
N ASP A 153 -12.91 7.51 -0.45
CA ASP A 153 -13.12 8.84 -1.05
C ASP A 153 -13.79 9.87 -0.10
N GLY A 154 -13.96 9.53 1.17
CA GLY A 154 -14.72 10.33 2.15
C GLY A 154 -16.14 9.80 2.40
N SER A 155 -16.65 8.96 1.49
CA SER A 155 -17.99 8.37 1.58
C SER A 155 -18.04 6.86 1.27
N SER A 156 -17.18 6.42 0.35
CA SER A 156 -17.23 5.10 -0.28
C SER A 156 -15.84 4.52 -0.52
N CYS A 157 -15.77 3.19 -0.54
CA CYS A 157 -14.61 2.38 -0.91
C CYS A 157 -14.60 2.13 -2.42
N SER A 158 -13.43 1.91 -3.03
CA SER A 158 -13.34 1.70 -4.48
C SER A 158 -13.74 0.29 -4.94
N MET A 159 -13.65 -0.70 -4.05
CA MET A 159 -14.01 -2.09 -4.32
C MET A 159 -15.24 -2.58 -3.55
N GLY A 160 -15.84 -1.72 -2.72
CA GLY A 160 -16.96 -2.05 -1.84
C GLY A 160 -16.63 -1.78 -0.37
N CYS A 161 -17.63 -1.34 0.39
CA CYS A 161 -17.47 -0.98 1.81
C CYS A 161 -17.81 -2.11 2.79
N GLU A 162 -18.05 -3.33 2.32
CA GLU A 162 -18.46 -4.46 3.15
C GLU A 162 -17.40 -4.82 4.21
N TYR A 163 -16.14 -4.47 3.97
CA TYR A 163 -15.02 -4.68 4.89
C TYR A 163 -15.20 -3.94 6.22
N PHE A 164 -15.94 -2.83 6.23
CA PHE A 164 -16.33 -2.16 7.47
C PHE A 164 -17.19 -3.02 8.38
N ASN A 165 -17.84 -4.08 7.88
CA ASN A 165 -18.64 -5.00 8.68
C ASN A 165 -17.94 -6.34 8.95
N ARG A 166 -16.90 -6.66 8.18
CA ARG A 166 -16.26 -7.99 8.17
C ARG A 166 -14.89 -8.05 8.86
N CYS A 167 -14.31 -6.88 9.16
CA CYS A 167 -13.00 -6.74 9.78
C CYS A 167 -13.14 -6.15 11.19
N SER A 168 -12.05 -6.03 11.94
CA SER A 168 -12.08 -5.51 13.32
C SER A 168 -11.59 -4.06 13.40
N THR A 169 -10.53 -3.75 12.66
CA THR A 169 -9.85 -2.45 12.73
C THR A 169 -9.55 -1.88 11.36
N ILE A 170 -9.34 -0.56 11.33
CA ILE A 170 -8.86 0.18 10.17
C ILE A 170 -7.57 0.94 10.49
N GLU A 171 -6.76 1.12 9.47
CA GLU A 171 -5.69 2.11 9.40
C GLU A 171 -5.86 2.93 8.13
N MET A 172 -5.73 4.25 8.22
CA MET A 172 -5.85 5.13 7.06
C MET A 172 -4.67 6.07 6.94
N TYR A 173 -4.09 6.10 5.74
CA TYR A 173 -3.18 7.15 5.30
C TYR A 173 -3.98 8.17 4.50
N THR A 174 -4.18 9.37 5.04
CA THR A 174 -4.78 10.48 4.29
C THR A 174 -3.90 10.85 3.11
N LEU A 175 -4.54 11.10 1.98
CA LEU A 175 -3.91 11.52 0.73
C LEU A 175 -4.30 12.96 0.43
N GLN A 176 -3.50 13.64 -0.40
CA GLN A 176 -3.75 15.04 -0.79
C GLN A 176 -5.00 15.17 -1.67
#